data_AF-A0A8T5UNA3-F1
#
_entry.id   AF-A0A8T5UNA3-F1
#
_cell.length_a   1.000
_cell.length_b   1.000
_cell.length_c   1.000
_cell.angle_alpha   90.00
_cell.angle_beta   90.00
_cell.angle_gamma   90.00
#
_symmetry.space_group_name_H-M   'P 1'
#
loop_
_entity.id
_entity.type
_entity.pdbx_description
1 polymer ?
#
loop_
_entity_poly.entity_id
_entity_poly.type
_entity_poly.pdbx_seq_one_letter_code
_entity_poly.pdbx_strand_id
1 'polypeptide(L)'
;MVSELGLLDGLTATGIILSATIFGLLSLYKSIKLKAKLLTIAALTMFFVGLLWFGPFIDFILVTFTGTNITPTPLYSLLSYTWVVPALIFALYLGGELLIPKKKWILIGVFIVLGLVFEYFLWFQTSQSFTWLAPGSPGFVIGQDLIDASFVRSHWTFLLIALFLIVALIFLGIGFIIKAKQATGELRKKFTFLAIGFIIFVVCGALDSILTLPIAIGFVRVLMMTFALWMYLGLKT
;
A
#
# COMPACT_ATOMS: atom_id res chain seq x y z
N MET A 1 -20.95 -19.52 -1.28
CA MET A 1 -19.98 -19.54 -0.17
C MET A 1 -18.63 -19.19 -0.77
N VAL A 2 -17.90 -18.26 -0.18
CA VAL A 2 -16.59 -17.82 -0.71
C VAL A 2 -15.63 -19.02 -0.72
N SER A 3 -14.86 -19.18 -1.79
CA SER A 3 -13.85 -20.24 -1.89
C SER A 3 -12.76 -20.08 -0.84
N GLU A 4 -12.05 -21.16 -0.48
CA GLU A 4 -11.00 -21.10 0.55
C GLU A 4 -9.89 -20.09 0.20
N LEU A 5 -9.52 -20.04 -1.08
CA LEU A 5 -8.55 -19.08 -1.59
C LEU A 5 -9.12 -17.65 -1.58
N GLY A 6 -10.39 -17.48 -1.93
CA GLY A 6 -11.08 -16.20 -1.82
C GLY A 6 -11.17 -15.70 -0.37
N LEU A 7 -11.36 -16.60 0.61
CA LEU A 7 -11.31 -16.26 2.03
C LEU A 7 -9.92 -15.80 2.45
N LEU A 8 -8.86 -16.50 2.06
CA LEU A 8 -7.49 -16.10 2.37
C LEU A 8 -7.17 -14.71 1.78
N ASP A 9 -7.52 -14.48 0.52
CA ASP A 9 -7.29 -13.22 -0.17
C ASP A 9 -8.07 -12.07 0.49
N GLY A 10 -9.39 -12.25 0.65
CA GLY A 10 -10.28 -11.25 1.21
C GLY A 10 -10.01 -10.91 2.68
N LEU A 11 -9.75 -11.92 3.52
CA LEU A 11 -9.46 -11.68 4.94
C LEU A 11 -8.12 -10.98 5.15
N THR A 12 -7.10 -11.33 4.35
CA THR A 12 -5.79 -10.66 4.47
C THR A 12 -5.83 -9.22 3.94
N ALA A 13 -6.53 -8.97 2.83
CA ALA A 13 -6.79 -7.61 2.34
C ALA A 13 -7.58 -6.77 3.37
N THR A 14 -8.63 -7.35 3.96
CA THR A 14 -9.41 -6.73 5.04
C THR A 14 -8.50 -6.40 6.23
N GLY A 15 -7.64 -7.33 6.63
CA GLY A 15 -6.70 -7.15 7.72
C GLY A 15 -5.73 -5.99 7.50
N ILE A 16 -5.22 -5.82 6.28
CA ILE A 16 -4.33 -4.72 5.91
C ILE A 16 -5.06 -3.37 6.00
N ILE A 17 -6.26 -3.28 5.41
CA ILE A 17 -7.04 -2.04 5.42
C ILE A 17 -7.44 -1.66 6.83
N LEU A 18 -7.97 -2.60 7.61
CA LEU A 18 -8.42 -2.32 8.96
C LEU A 18 -7.25 -1.92 9.85
N SER A 19 -6.11 -2.62 9.78
CA SER A 19 -4.95 -2.26 10.60
C SER A 19 -4.40 -0.88 10.22
N ALA A 20 -4.23 -0.60 8.93
CA ALA A 20 -3.75 0.69 8.44
C ALA A 20 -4.73 1.83 8.75
N THR A 21 -6.03 1.58 8.62
CA THR A 21 -7.08 2.58 8.91
C THR A 21 -7.13 2.90 10.40
N ILE A 22 -7.23 1.88 11.25
CA ILE A 22 -7.33 2.06 12.71
C ILE A 22 -6.07 2.76 13.23
N PHE A 23 -4.88 2.22 12.93
CA PHE A 23 -3.64 2.78 13.45
C PHE A 23 -3.25 4.11 12.79
N GLY A 24 -3.59 4.30 11.51
CA GLY A 24 -3.42 5.55 10.79
C GLY A 24 -4.27 6.65 11.41
N LEU A 25 -5.57 6.42 11.60
CA LEU A 25 -6.49 7.41 12.18
C LEU A 25 -6.17 7.70 13.66
N LEU A 26 -5.84 6.68 14.46
CA LEU A 26 -5.42 6.89 15.86
C LEU A 26 -4.14 7.73 15.95
N SER A 27 -3.15 7.44 15.10
CA SER A 27 -1.92 8.24 14.99
C SER A 27 -2.22 9.66 14.53
N LEU A 28 -3.11 9.81 13.55
CA LEU A 28 -3.49 11.10 12.98
C LEU A 28 -4.14 11.98 14.05
N TYR A 29 -5.14 11.46 14.76
CA TYR A 29 -5.82 12.16 15.85
C TYR A 29 -4.83 12.66 16.91
N LYS A 30 -3.93 11.78 17.39
CA LYS A 30 -2.90 12.15 18.37
C LYS A 30 -1.95 13.20 17.83
N SER A 31 -1.47 13.04 16.59
CA SER A 31 -0.52 13.95 15.97
C SER A 31 -1.09 15.38 15.83
N ILE A 32 -2.37 15.50 15.48
CA ILE A 32 -3.07 16.78 15.38
C ILE A 32 -3.17 17.43 16.75
N LYS A 33 -3.59 16.67 17.78
CA LYS A 33 -3.67 17.17 19.16
C LYS A 33 -2.31 17.67 19.69
N LEU A 34 -1.22 17.01 19.30
CA LEU A 34 0.15 17.38 19.66
C LEU A 34 0.77 18.43 18.73
N LYS A 35 0.06 18.87 17.68
CA LYS A 35 0.58 19.76 16.61
C LYS A 35 1.87 19.25 15.97
N ALA A 36 2.05 17.93 15.92
CA ALA A 36 3.28 17.30 15.46
C ALA A 36 3.21 16.97 13.96
N LYS A 37 3.57 17.95 13.12
CA LYS A 37 3.41 17.88 11.65
C LYS A 37 3.97 16.60 11.01
N LEU A 38 5.17 16.17 11.37
CA LEU A 38 5.78 14.96 10.78
C LEU A 38 5.01 13.68 11.12
N LEU A 39 4.46 13.60 12.34
CA LEU A 39 3.64 12.46 12.76
C LEU A 39 2.31 12.44 12.00
N THR A 40 1.73 13.61 11.73
CA THR A 40 0.53 13.75 10.89
C THR A 40 0.78 13.19 9.50
N ILE A 41 1.91 13.57 8.87
CA ILE A 41 2.26 13.05 7.53
C ILE A 41 2.50 11.54 7.55
N ALA A 42 3.21 11.01 8.54
CA ALA A 42 3.43 9.56 8.66
C ALA A 42 2.12 8.77 8.87
N ALA A 43 1.19 9.31 9.65
CA ALA A 43 -0.14 8.74 9.83
C ALA A 43 -0.95 8.72 8.52
N LEU A 44 -0.90 9.80 7.74
CA LEU A 44 -1.53 9.86 6.42
C LEU A 44 -0.88 8.87 5.44
N THR A 45 0.45 8.75 5.43
CA THR A 45 1.13 7.73 4.62
C THR A 45 0.62 6.34 4.96
N MET A 46 0.55 5.97 6.24
CA MET A 46 0.04 4.66 6.67
C MET A 46 -1.39 4.42 6.18
N PHE A 47 -2.26 5.42 6.33
CA PHE A 47 -3.66 5.32 5.91
C PHE A 47 -3.78 5.09 4.40
N PHE A 48 -3.16 5.92 3.57
CA PHE A 48 -3.24 5.80 2.10
C PHE A 48 -2.56 4.53 1.57
N VAL A 49 -1.47 4.09 2.20
CA VAL A 49 -0.86 2.79 1.88
C VAL A 49 -1.83 1.64 2.13
N GLY A 50 -2.60 1.67 3.22
CA GLY A 50 -3.61 0.66 3.48
C GLY A 50 -4.67 0.57 2.39
N LEU A 51 -5.08 1.71 1.83
CA LEU A 51 -6.08 1.77 0.76
C LEU A 51 -5.62 1.11 -0.55
N LEU A 52 -4.35 0.72 -0.68
CA LEU A 52 -3.88 -0.03 -1.84
C LEU A 52 -4.54 -1.41 -2.00
N TRP A 53 -5.16 -1.93 -0.94
CA TRP A 53 -5.92 -3.19 -0.97
C TRP A 53 -7.44 -2.98 -1.05
N PHE A 54 -7.90 -1.76 -1.33
CA PHE A 54 -9.33 -1.43 -1.32
C PHE A 54 -10.14 -2.20 -2.37
N GLY A 55 -9.57 -2.50 -3.54
CA GLY A 55 -10.21 -3.37 -4.54
C GLY A 55 -10.56 -4.77 -4.00
N PRO A 56 -9.58 -5.59 -3.58
CA PRO A 56 -9.85 -6.92 -3.02
C PRO A 56 -10.74 -6.89 -1.77
N PHE A 57 -10.64 -5.86 -0.94
CA PHE A 57 -11.57 -5.69 0.19
C PHE A 57 -13.02 -5.50 -0.26
N ILE A 58 -13.28 -4.59 -1.21
CA ILE A 58 -14.64 -4.35 -1.71
C ILE A 58 -15.19 -5.59 -2.43
N ASP A 59 -14.35 -6.27 -3.23
CA ASP A 59 -14.77 -7.49 -3.91
C ASP A 59 -15.14 -8.59 -2.90
N PHE A 60 -14.33 -8.76 -1.85
CA PHE A 60 -14.63 -9.70 -0.77
C PHE A 60 -15.96 -9.41 -0.07
N ILE A 61 -16.26 -8.13 0.22
CA ILE A 61 -17.54 -7.71 0.81
C ILE A 61 -18.69 -8.05 -0.15
N LEU A 62 -18.60 -7.71 -1.44
CA LEU A 62 -19.67 -8.01 -2.39
C LEU A 62 -19.89 -9.52 -2.54
N VAL A 63 -18.84 -10.31 -2.72
CA VAL A 63 -18.97 -11.77 -2.86
C VAL A 63 -19.59 -12.38 -1.60
N THR A 64 -19.21 -11.90 -0.41
CA THR A 64 -19.73 -12.41 0.86
C THR A 64 -21.21 -12.08 1.08
N PHE A 65 -21.63 -10.85 0.77
CA PHE A 65 -22.97 -10.37 1.14
C PHE A 65 -23.98 -10.40 0.00
N THR A 66 -23.56 -10.20 -1.24
CA THR A 66 -24.44 -10.17 -2.43
C THR A 66 -24.22 -11.34 -3.37
N GLY A 67 -23.14 -12.12 -3.20
CA GLY A 67 -22.81 -13.22 -4.10
C GLY A 67 -22.39 -12.77 -5.50
N THR A 68 -21.94 -11.51 -5.63
CA THR A 68 -21.50 -10.92 -6.89
C THR A 68 -20.14 -10.28 -6.74
N ASN A 69 -19.36 -10.21 -7.82
CA ASN A 69 -18.07 -9.50 -7.85
C ASN A 69 -18.25 -8.05 -8.31
N ILE A 70 -17.19 -7.25 -8.14
CA ILE A 70 -17.10 -5.89 -8.70
C ILE A 70 -17.30 -5.94 -10.22
N THR A 71 -18.24 -5.13 -10.71
CA THR A 71 -18.48 -4.93 -12.14
C THR A 71 -18.61 -3.43 -12.46
N PRO A 72 -17.92 -2.92 -13.49
CA PRO A 72 -17.02 -3.63 -14.40
C PRO A 72 -15.65 -3.98 -13.77
N THR A 73 -15.01 -5.08 -14.20
CA THR A 73 -13.75 -5.60 -13.62
C THR A 73 -12.62 -4.57 -13.47
N PRO A 74 -12.36 -3.65 -14.42
CA PRO A 74 -11.31 -2.64 -14.25
C PRO A 74 -11.46 -1.76 -13.00
N LEU A 75 -12.67 -1.62 -12.47
CA LEU A 75 -12.93 -0.87 -11.24
C LEU A 75 -12.18 -1.47 -10.04
N TYR A 76 -11.97 -2.79 -10.00
CA TYR A 76 -11.15 -3.45 -8.98
C TYR A 76 -9.74 -2.83 -8.92
N SER A 77 -9.06 -2.73 -10.06
CA SER A 77 -7.70 -2.18 -10.13
C SER A 77 -7.68 -0.67 -9.85
N LEU A 78 -8.69 0.07 -10.32
CA LEU A 78 -8.81 1.50 -10.02
C LEU A 78 -8.91 1.75 -8.50
N LEU A 79 -9.78 1.00 -7.82
CA LEU A 79 -9.97 1.11 -6.37
C LEU A 79 -8.69 0.81 -5.59
N SER A 80 -7.90 -0.16 -6.05
CA SER A 80 -6.61 -0.48 -5.42
C SER A 80 -5.55 0.59 -5.69
N TYR A 81 -5.38 1.04 -6.94
CA TYR A 81 -4.17 1.77 -7.33
C TYR A 81 -4.30 3.28 -7.42
N THR A 82 -5.50 3.88 -7.35
CA THR A 82 -5.62 5.36 -7.37
C THR A 82 -5.05 6.02 -6.10
N TRP A 83 -4.81 5.23 -5.05
CA TRP A 83 -4.22 5.70 -3.79
C TRP A 83 -2.69 5.75 -3.84
N VAL A 84 -2.06 5.23 -4.89
CA VAL A 84 -0.59 5.22 -5.06
C VAL A 84 -0.02 6.63 -5.00
N VAL A 85 -0.58 7.57 -5.76
CA VAL A 85 -0.05 8.94 -5.82
C VAL A 85 -0.23 9.69 -4.49
N PRO A 86 -1.42 9.69 -3.84
CA PRO A 86 -1.56 10.23 -2.49
C PRO A 86 -0.57 9.63 -1.49
N ALA A 87 -0.46 8.30 -1.44
CA ALA A 87 0.48 7.60 -0.54
C ALA A 87 1.92 8.04 -0.79
N LEU A 88 2.33 8.11 -2.06
CA LEU A 88 3.67 8.48 -2.48
C LEU A 88 4.02 9.93 -2.12
N ILE A 89 3.10 10.89 -2.29
CA ILE A 89 3.34 12.29 -1.95
C ILE A 89 3.66 12.43 -0.45
N PHE A 90 2.85 11.82 0.41
CA PHE A 90 3.09 11.87 1.86
C PHE A 90 4.37 11.12 2.25
N ALA A 91 4.61 9.96 1.63
CA ALA A 91 5.83 9.17 1.82
C ALA A 91 7.10 9.96 1.47
N LEU A 92 7.12 10.64 0.31
CA LEU A 92 8.26 11.42 -0.14
C LEU A 92 8.43 12.71 0.63
N TYR A 93 7.34 13.33 1.10
CA TYR A 93 7.43 14.44 2.04
C TYR A 93 8.16 14.00 3.30
N LEU A 94 7.71 12.89 3.91
CA LEU A 94 8.32 12.34 5.12
C LEU A 94 9.79 11.96 4.89
N GLY A 95 10.08 11.22 3.83
CA GLY A 95 11.45 10.79 3.52
C GLY A 95 12.38 11.95 3.12
N GLY A 96 11.85 12.93 2.41
CA GLY A 96 12.56 14.17 2.06
C GLY A 96 12.94 14.99 3.29
N GLU A 97 12.07 15.07 4.30
CA GLU A 97 12.39 15.71 5.60
C GLU A 97 13.47 14.95 6.39
N LEU A 98 13.61 13.64 6.19
CA LEU A 98 14.61 12.84 6.90
C LEU A 98 16.00 12.92 6.25
N LEU A 99 16.06 12.87 4.91
CA LEU A 99 17.31 12.74 4.17
C LEU A 99 17.80 14.03 3.51
N ILE A 100 16.91 14.78 2.86
CA ILE A 100 17.30 15.96 2.05
C ILE A 100 16.32 17.14 2.23
N PRO A 101 16.21 17.72 3.44
CA PRO A 101 15.15 18.71 3.75
C PRO A 101 15.13 19.91 2.80
N LYS A 102 16.30 20.37 2.36
CA LYS A 102 16.47 21.52 1.47
C LYS A 102 15.92 21.28 0.05
N LYS A 103 15.85 20.02 -0.40
CA LYS A 103 15.44 19.63 -1.76
C LYS A 103 14.16 18.79 -1.79
N LYS A 104 13.49 18.59 -0.65
CA LYS A 104 12.29 17.74 -0.55
C LYS A 104 11.19 18.13 -1.54
N TRP A 105 10.97 19.43 -1.78
CA TRP A 105 9.93 19.89 -2.71
C TRP A 105 10.26 19.60 -4.16
N ILE A 106 11.55 19.59 -4.53
CA ILE A 106 11.99 19.16 -5.86
C ILE A 106 11.71 17.66 -6.02
N LEU A 107 12.06 16.85 -5.02
CA LEU A 107 11.76 15.42 -5.01
C LEU A 107 10.25 15.17 -5.17
N ILE A 108 9.42 15.80 -4.32
CA ILE A 108 7.96 15.67 -4.39
C ILE A 108 7.45 16.10 -5.77
N GLY A 109 7.91 17.24 -6.31
CA GLY A 109 7.49 17.73 -7.62
C GLY A 109 7.75 16.74 -8.76
N VAL A 110 8.94 16.13 -8.80
CA VAL A 110 9.27 15.10 -9.80
C VAL A 110 8.31 13.91 -9.72
N PHE A 111 8.05 13.43 -8.51
CA PHE A 111 7.17 12.26 -8.33
C PHE A 111 5.68 12.58 -8.45
N ILE A 112 5.26 13.84 -8.29
CA ILE A 112 3.91 14.27 -8.69
C ILE A 112 3.77 14.13 -10.20
N VAL A 113 4.75 14.60 -11.00
CA VAL A 113 4.69 14.47 -12.46
C VAL A 113 4.66 13.00 -12.89
N LEU A 114 5.54 12.16 -12.32
CA LEU A 114 5.52 10.71 -12.59
C LEU A 114 4.23 10.05 -12.11
N GLY A 115 3.67 10.51 -10.99
CA GLY A 115 2.38 10.05 -10.46
C GLY A 115 1.22 10.40 -11.39
N LEU A 116 1.21 11.58 -12.00
CA LEU A 116 0.20 11.94 -13.00
C LEU A 116 0.29 11.05 -14.26
N VAL A 117 1.51 10.71 -14.69
CA VAL A 117 1.72 9.75 -15.78
C VAL A 117 1.20 8.35 -15.39
N PHE A 118 1.45 7.91 -14.15
CA PHE A 118 0.89 6.67 -13.62
C PHE A 118 -0.63 6.67 -13.61
N GLU A 119 -1.27 7.73 -13.08
CA GLU A 119 -2.72 7.88 -13.05
C GLU A 119 -3.32 7.91 -14.47
N TYR A 120 -2.66 8.57 -15.43
CA TYR A 120 -3.10 8.53 -16.82
C TYR A 120 -3.20 7.09 -17.34
N PHE A 121 -2.16 6.28 -17.15
CA PHE A 121 -2.22 4.88 -17.57
C PHE A 121 -3.26 4.08 -16.78
N LEU A 122 -3.38 4.34 -15.48
CA LEU A 122 -4.33 3.67 -14.61
C LEU A 122 -5.77 3.91 -15.08
N TRP A 123 -6.15 5.15 -15.42
CA TRP A 123 -7.53 5.53 -15.79
C TRP A 123 -7.87 5.29 -17.26
N PHE A 124 -6.92 5.49 -18.18
CA PHE A 124 -7.20 5.46 -19.61
C PHE A 124 -6.67 4.18 -20.30
N GLN A 125 -5.78 3.44 -19.66
CA GLN A 125 -5.15 2.22 -20.19
C GLN A 125 -5.19 1.07 -19.17
N THR A 126 -6.23 1.01 -18.33
CA THR A 126 -6.35 -0.01 -17.27
C THR A 126 -6.23 -1.43 -17.84
N SER A 127 -6.92 -1.71 -18.96
CA SER A 127 -6.88 -3.03 -19.63
C SER A 127 -5.55 -3.40 -20.28
N GLN A 128 -4.67 -2.43 -20.51
CA GLN A 128 -3.30 -2.68 -20.97
C GLN A 128 -2.33 -2.79 -19.79
N SER A 129 -2.71 -2.22 -18.64
CA SER A 129 -1.90 -2.16 -17.43
C SER A 129 -2.02 -3.42 -16.57
N PHE A 130 -3.15 -4.12 -16.64
CA PHE A 130 -3.47 -5.26 -15.80
C PHE A 130 -4.03 -6.44 -16.59
N THR A 131 -3.77 -7.65 -16.09
CA THR A 131 -4.48 -8.88 -16.43
C THR A 131 -5.32 -9.31 -15.24
N TRP A 132 -6.52 -9.85 -15.47
CA TRP A 132 -7.42 -10.28 -14.42
C TRP A 132 -7.81 -11.74 -14.52
N LEU A 133 -7.89 -12.39 -13.37
CA LEU A 133 -8.71 -13.58 -13.17
C LEU A 133 -10.05 -13.10 -12.58
N ALA A 134 -11.10 -13.12 -13.39
CA ALA A 134 -12.37 -12.44 -13.10
C ALA A 134 -13.57 -13.14 -13.77
N PRO A 135 -14.84 -12.74 -13.52
CA PRO A 135 -16.01 -13.33 -14.17
C PRO A 135 -15.85 -13.46 -15.69
N GLY A 136 -16.02 -14.68 -16.20
CA GLY A 136 -15.78 -15.03 -17.61
C GLY A 136 -14.42 -15.65 -17.90
N SER A 137 -13.50 -15.68 -16.92
CA SER A 137 -12.23 -16.41 -17.03
C SER A 137 -12.43 -17.92 -16.83
N PRO A 138 -11.65 -18.79 -17.49
CA PRO A 138 -11.73 -20.23 -17.28
C PRO A 138 -11.51 -20.60 -15.80
N GLY A 139 -12.44 -21.36 -15.22
CA GLY A 139 -12.36 -21.81 -13.83
C GLY A 139 -12.76 -20.77 -12.78
N PHE A 140 -13.16 -19.55 -13.17
CA PHE A 140 -13.67 -18.54 -12.24
C PHE A 140 -15.15 -18.78 -11.93
N VAL A 141 -15.49 -18.89 -10.65
CA VAL A 141 -16.86 -19.11 -10.17
C VAL A 141 -17.39 -17.82 -9.53
N ILE A 142 -18.35 -17.18 -10.21
CA ILE A 142 -19.02 -15.96 -9.72
C ILE A 142 -19.67 -16.23 -8.35
N GLY A 143 -19.48 -15.30 -7.42
CA GLY A 143 -20.05 -15.41 -6.07
C GLY A 143 -19.32 -16.42 -5.16
N GLN A 144 -18.20 -16.97 -5.61
CA GLN A 144 -17.31 -17.81 -4.79
C GLN A 144 -15.87 -17.29 -4.84
N ASP A 145 -15.36 -16.98 -6.03
CA ASP A 145 -13.99 -16.49 -6.20
C ASP A 145 -13.91 -14.97 -6.13
N LEU A 146 -12.75 -14.46 -5.73
CA LEU A 146 -12.42 -13.04 -5.78
C LEU A 146 -11.66 -12.71 -7.05
N ILE A 147 -11.82 -11.48 -7.53
CA ILE A 147 -11.02 -10.94 -8.63
C ILE A 147 -9.57 -10.87 -8.19
N ASP A 148 -8.67 -11.42 -9.00
CA ASP A 148 -7.23 -11.26 -8.88
C ASP A 148 -6.72 -10.41 -10.06
N ALA A 149 -5.93 -9.38 -9.76
CA ALA A 149 -5.36 -8.48 -10.74
C ALA A 149 -3.83 -8.50 -10.64
N SER A 150 -3.18 -8.77 -11.77
CA SER A 150 -1.72 -8.74 -11.90
C SER A 150 -1.31 -7.63 -12.85
N PHE A 151 -0.23 -6.91 -12.53
CA PHE A 151 0.36 -5.95 -13.46
C PHE A 151 0.92 -6.65 -14.70
N VAL A 152 0.70 -6.06 -15.87
CA VAL A 152 1.44 -6.41 -17.08
C VAL A 152 2.88 -5.91 -16.91
N ARG A 153 3.83 -6.83 -16.71
CA ARG A 153 5.21 -6.51 -16.32
C ARG A 153 6.00 -5.70 -17.36
N SER A 154 5.61 -5.77 -18.63
CA SER A 154 6.19 -4.97 -19.71
C SER A 154 5.59 -3.57 -19.83
N HIS A 155 4.48 -3.29 -19.13
CA HIS A 155 3.78 -2.02 -19.21
C HIS A 155 4.39 -0.97 -18.28
N TRP A 156 4.24 0.31 -18.66
CA TRP A 156 4.81 1.45 -17.91
C TRP A 156 4.28 1.55 -16.47
N THR A 157 3.05 1.11 -16.21
CA THR A 157 2.47 1.09 -14.85
C THR A 157 3.27 0.21 -13.90
N PHE A 158 3.69 -0.97 -14.33
CA PHE A 158 4.53 -1.85 -13.51
C PHE A 158 5.89 -1.21 -13.21
N LEU A 159 6.54 -0.64 -14.23
CA LEU A 159 7.84 0.00 -14.10
C LEU A 159 7.79 1.21 -13.14
N LEU A 160 6.72 2.00 -13.21
CA LEU A 160 6.50 3.14 -12.31
C LEU A 160 6.27 2.69 -10.87
N ILE A 161 5.45 1.66 -10.63
CA ILE A 161 5.26 1.11 -9.28
C ILE A 161 6.57 0.57 -8.69
N ALA A 162 7.34 -0.17 -9.50
CA ALA A 162 8.65 -0.67 -9.06
C ALA A 162 9.59 0.49 -8.67
N LEU A 163 9.64 1.55 -9.50
CA LEU A 163 10.40 2.76 -9.19
C LEU A 163 9.92 3.42 -7.90
N PHE A 164 8.60 3.59 -7.71
CA PHE A 164 8.02 4.22 -6.53
C PHE A 164 8.34 3.43 -5.25
N LEU A 165 8.27 2.09 -5.31
CA LEU A 165 8.63 1.21 -4.20
C LEU A 165 10.12 1.31 -3.85
N ILE A 166 11.02 1.30 -4.83
CA ILE A 166 12.46 1.47 -4.62
C ILE A 166 12.75 2.81 -3.94
N VAL A 167 12.13 3.88 -4.42
CA VAL A 167 12.32 5.22 -3.88
C VAL A 167 11.76 5.29 -2.45
N ALA A 168 10.58 4.73 -2.19
CA ALA A 168 10.02 4.64 -0.84
C ALA A 168 10.96 3.88 0.12
N LEU A 169 11.56 2.77 -0.32
CA LEU A 169 12.53 2.01 0.47
C LEU A 169 13.77 2.83 0.82
N ILE A 170 14.31 3.58 -0.15
CA ILE A 170 15.49 4.42 0.07
C ILE A 170 15.14 5.56 1.03
N PHE A 171 14.08 6.32 0.73
CA PHE A 171 13.79 7.54 1.47
C PHE A 171 13.22 7.30 2.85
N LEU A 172 12.44 6.23 3.04
CA LEU A 172 11.82 5.91 4.32
C LEU A 172 12.52 4.76 5.01
N GLY A 173 12.63 3.60 4.39
CA GLY A 173 13.30 2.44 4.99
C GLY A 173 14.73 2.76 5.43
N ILE A 174 15.59 3.13 4.47
CA ILE A 174 16.99 3.49 4.76
C ILE A 174 17.06 4.81 5.55
N GLY A 175 16.21 5.79 5.23
CA GLY A 175 16.14 7.06 5.96
C GLY A 175 15.91 6.89 7.46
N PHE A 176 14.94 6.05 7.85
CA PHE A 176 14.68 5.74 9.24
C PHE A 176 15.81 4.93 9.89
N ILE A 177 16.46 4.00 9.18
CA ILE A 177 17.64 3.29 9.70
C ILE A 177 18.76 4.28 10.04
N ILE A 178 19.04 5.25 9.17
CA ILE A 178 20.07 6.26 9.41
C ILE A 178 19.71 7.08 10.66
N LYS A 179 18.46 7.52 10.79
CA LYS A 179 17.99 8.26 11.97
C LYS A 179 18.02 7.42 13.24
N ALA A 180 17.69 6.13 13.17
CA ALA A 180 17.80 5.21 14.30
C ALA A 180 19.25 5.08 14.78
N LYS A 181 20.23 5.04 13.86
CA LYS A 181 21.66 5.00 14.21
C LYS A 181 22.15 6.30 14.85
N GLN A 182 21.58 7.44 14.46
CA GLN A 182 21.94 8.76 14.99
C GLN A 182 21.26 9.07 16.33
N ALA A 183 20.11 8.45 16.61
CA ALA A 183 19.35 8.65 17.84
C ALA A 183 19.82 7.72 18.98
N THR A 184 19.45 8.06 20.20
CA THR A 184 19.69 7.27 21.41
C THR A 184 18.39 6.98 22.16
N GLY A 185 18.44 6.04 23.10
CA GLY A 185 17.32 5.74 24.01
C GLY A 185 16.02 5.37 23.29
N GLU A 186 14.92 6.00 23.73
CA GLU A 186 13.58 5.76 23.21
C GLU A 186 13.42 6.17 21.74
N LEU A 187 14.06 7.27 21.34
CA LEU A 187 13.96 7.79 19.97
C LEU A 187 14.56 6.82 18.95
N ARG A 188 15.66 6.14 19.31
CA ARG A 188 16.24 5.07 18.48
C ARG A 188 15.26 3.93 18.25
N LYS A 189 14.56 3.47 19.30
CA LYS A 189 13.55 2.41 19.19
C LYS A 189 12.41 2.82 18.25
N LYS A 190 11.93 4.05 18.37
CA LYS A 190 10.86 4.59 17.51
C LYS A 190 11.26 4.59 16.03
N PHE A 191 12.45 5.12 15.71
CA PHE A 191 12.93 5.09 14.33
C PHE A 191 13.17 3.66 13.81
N THR A 192 13.63 2.73 14.64
CA THR A 192 13.74 1.32 14.26
C THR A 192 12.38 0.72 13.89
N PHE A 193 11.33 0.97 14.67
CA PHE A 193 9.99 0.48 14.34
C PHE A 193 9.44 1.07 13.04
N LEU A 194 9.67 2.37 12.79
CA LEU A 194 9.31 3.00 11.52
C LEU A 194 10.06 2.36 10.34
N ALA A 195 11.37 2.11 10.48
CA ALA A 195 12.14 1.42 9.46
C ALA A 195 11.60 0.01 9.16
N ILE A 196 11.34 -0.79 10.20
CA ILE A 196 10.79 -2.14 10.07
C ILE A 196 9.45 -2.10 9.34
N GLY A 197 8.53 -1.22 9.76
CA GLY A 197 7.22 -1.08 9.12
C GLY A 197 7.31 -0.76 7.64
N PHE A 198 8.14 0.20 7.25
CA PHE A 198 8.31 0.55 5.83
C PHE A 198 9.01 -0.52 5.01
N ILE A 199 10.01 -1.21 5.57
CA ILE A 199 10.68 -2.32 4.88
C ILE A 199 9.70 -3.47 4.66
N ILE A 200 8.92 -3.85 5.66
CA ILE A 200 7.88 -4.87 5.53
C ILE A 200 6.90 -4.47 4.44
N PHE A 201 6.39 -3.24 4.47
CA PHE A 201 5.45 -2.75 3.45
C PHE A 201 6.05 -2.85 2.04
N VAL A 202 7.26 -2.32 1.81
CA VAL A 202 7.83 -2.29 0.46
C VAL A 202 8.16 -3.70 -0.04
N VAL A 203 8.79 -4.53 0.79
CA VAL A 203 9.16 -5.90 0.41
C VAL A 203 7.91 -6.72 0.15
N CYS A 204 6.93 -6.67 1.05
CA CYS A 204 5.69 -7.43 0.88
C CYS A 204 4.88 -6.91 -0.29
N GLY A 205 4.74 -5.59 -0.48
CA GLY A 205 4.02 -5.02 -1.64
C GLY A 205 4.67 -5.37 -2.97
N ALA A 206 6.01 -5.40 -3.03
CA ALA A 206 6.73 -5.87 -4.21
C ALA A 206 6.48 -7.37 -4.48
N LEU A 207 6.53 -8.21 -3.44
CA LEU A 207 6.25 -9.64 -3.55
C LEU A 207 4.78 -9.90 -3.95
N ASP A 208 3.83 -9.18 -3.35
CA ASP A 208 2.39 -9.25 -3.67
C ASP A 208 2.14 -8.98 -5.17
N SER A 209 2.95 -8.10 -5.77
CA SER A 209 2.85 -7.74 -7.20
C SER A 209 3.54 -8.71 -8.16
N ILE A 210 4.37 -9.64 -7.66
CA ILE A 210 5.21 -10.53 -8.50
C ILE A 210 4.81 -12.00 -8.33
N LEU A 211 4.36 -12.39 -7.14
CA LEU A 211 3.92 -13.75 -6.86
C LEU A 211 2.64 -14.06 -7.63
N THR A 212 2.52 -15.31 -8.08
CA THR A 212 1.34 -15.80 -8.81
C THR A 212 0.62 -16.93 -8.08
N LEU A 213 1.19 -17.42 -6.97
CA LEU A 213 0.61 -18.49 -6.17
C LEU A 213 -0.26 -17.87 -5.06
N PRO A 214 -1.58 -18.11 -5.05
CA PRO A 214 -2.49 -17.48 -4.08
C PRO A 214 -2.10 -17.71 -2.61
N ILE A 215 -1.60 -18.91 -2.29
CA ILE A 215 -1.14 -19.24 -0.94
C ILE A 215 0.08 -18.37 -0.56
N ALA A 216 1.03 -18.19 -1.46
CA ALA A 216 2.22 -17.37 -1.21
C ALA A 216 1.86 -15.89 -1.03
N ILE A 217 0.92 -15.39 -1.84
CA ILE A 217 0.33 -14.04 -1.71
C ILE A 217 -0.30 -13.89 -0.32
N GLY A 218 -1.11 -14.86 0.12
CA GLY A 218 -1.72 -14.85 1.45
C GLY A 218 -0.69 -14.74 2.59
N PHE A 219 0.39 -15.53 2.54
CA PHE A 219 1.47 -15.43 3.54
C PHE A 219 2.15 -14.06 3.55
N VAL A 220 2.45 -13.51 2.38
CA VAL A 220 3.04 -12.17 2.24
C VAL A 220 2.09 -11.11 2.81
N ARG A 221 0.78 -11.22 2.56
CA ARG A 221 -0.22 -10.29 3.10
C ARG A 221 -0.38 -10.40 4.60
N VAL A 222 -0.32 -11.60 5.19
CA VAL A 222 -0.31 -11.76 6.66
C VAL A 222 0.88 -11.03 7.29
N LEU A 223 2.08 -11.16 6.72
CA LEU A 223 3.24 -10.40 7.19
C LEU A 223 3.03 -8.90 7.00
N MET A 224 2.51 -8.51 5.83
CA MET A 224 2.22 -7.13 5.49
C MET A 224 1.24 -6.50 6.47
N MET A 225 0.20 -7.19 6.94
CA MET A 225 -0.76 -6.68 7.94
C MET A 225 -0.08 -6.09 9.19
N THR A 226 1.12 -6.56 9.54
CA THR A 226 1.88 -6.08 10.69
C THR A 226 2.55 -4.72 10.47
N PHE A 227 2.68 -4.24 9.22
CA PHE A 227 3.39 -3.00 8.90
C PHE A 227 2.81 -1.80 9.66
N ALA A 228 1.48 -1.70 9.72
CA ALA A 228 0.76 -0.61 10.36
C ALA A 228 1.00 -0.61 11.88
N LEU A 229 1.10 -1.79 12.49
CA LEU A 229 1.43 -1.94 13.91
C LEU A 229 2.85 -1.42 14.19
N TRP A 230 3.84 -1.82 13.38
CA TRP A 230 5.22 -1.34 13.54
C TRP A 230 5.30 0.18 13.38
N MET A 231 4.63 0.73 12.37
CA MET A 231 4.59 2.18 12.20
C MET A 231 3.90 2.86 13.38
N TYR A 232 2.78 2.32 13.89
CA TYR A 232 2.09 2.86 15.07
C TYR A 232 2.99 2.88 16.30
N LEU A 233 3.72 1.80 16.57
CA LEU A 233 4.67 1.72 17.68
C LEU A 233 5.81 2.76 17.52
N GLY A 234 6.21 3.04 16.30
CA GLY A 234 7.16 4.12 15.99
C GLY A 234 6.60 5.53 16.21
N LEU A 235 5.30 5.73 15.99
CA LEU A 235 4.62 7.03 16.14
C LEU A 235 4.04 7.27 17.54
N LYS A 236 3.89 6.23 18.35
CA LYS A 236 3.33 6.33 19.69
C LYS A 236 4.20 7.25 20.56
N THR A 237 3.66 8.41 20.88
CA THR A 237 4.15 9.34 21.91
C THR A 237 3.62 8.95 23.27
#